data_AF-A0A1X7UJW9-F1
#
_entry.id   AF-A0A1X7UJW9-F1
#
_cell.length_a   1.000
_cell.length_b   1.000
_cell.length_c   1.000
_cell.angle_alpha   90.00
_cell.angle_beta   90.00
_cell.angle_gamma   90.00
#
_symmetry.space_group_name_H-M   'P 1'
#
loop_
_entity.id
_entity.type
_entity.pdbx_description
1 polymer ?
#
loop_
_entity_poly.entity_id
_entity_poly.type
_entity_poly.pdbx_seq_one_letter_code
_entity_poly.pdbx_strand_id
1 'polypeptide(L)'
;MFETFQNNESLSPNYRFLLENYTIHILNLKRGWSGVSDCRSFKCDKIFLSHNQGLSLCRSKLAILSSQHQSIHLFDIVDGLFIPLQVIGRFCYHSDNQLFTSSIHSSMANGEWSISSQSQQHQPFLEKWINSLKHRLLCYIKKEAEKVSLITGNNTHLMQFYRRFDYYNSLRIWKMQLLDESTLLLKYSTEDVVTMRVSDPLSQPAFFVFYDIDTTQIFGVYENSSLDFLKLYENSAESFRVSVSHPLNWNNSCVSNCYYCRQLHQKFKLTITNARHGGVIEATKRLLVQVPVCSQSFSSSPYLDFNLFRYDDKWISALERPKPCGDTPVRFFTRKGSQISFILSSSAGGGGNKKLVAYIFHPYEPFIISIQKIDSDYVVHFHFRKSF
;
A
#
# COMPACT_ATOMS: atom_id res chain seq x y z
N MET A 1 18.89 -6.18 20.30
CA MET A 1 17.68 -6.97 20.64
C MET A 1 16.51 -6.05 20.94
N PHE A 2 16.62 -5.10 21.87
CA PHE A 2 15.55 -4.14 22.20
C PHE A 2 15.14 -3.19 21.05
N GLU A 3 16.07 -2.71 20.24
CA GLU A 3 15.72 -1.89 19.06
C GLU A 3 15.10 -2.71 17.91
N THR A 4 15.29 -4.03 17.91
CA THR A 4 14.89 -4.93 16.82
C THR A 4 13.46 -5.46 16.98
N PHE A 5 13.00 -5.61 18.22
CA PHE A 5 11.68 -6.12 18.55
C PHE A 5 11.00 -5.15 19.52
N GLN A 6 10.14 -4.29 18.99
CA GLN A 6 9.43 -3.27 19.76
C GLN A 6 8.11 -3.77 20.33
N ASN A 7 7.58 -4.91 19.86
CA ASN A 7 6.38 -5.55 20.38
C ASN A 7 6.37 -7.04 20.03
N ASN A 8 5.41 -7.78 20.58
CA ASN A 8 5.25 -9.22 20.39
C ASN A 8 4.76 -9.63 18.99
N GLU A 9 4.40 -8.67 18.14
CA GLU A 9 4.03 -8.93 16.74
C GLU A 9 5.17 -8.69 15.76
N SER A 10 6.30 -8.18 16.26
CA SER A 10 7.48 -7.87 15.46
C SER A 10 7.98 -9.10 14.70
N LEU A 11 8.41 -8.89 13.45
CA LEU A 11 8.75 -9.99 12.53
C LEU A 11 10.15 -10.55 12.78
N SER A 12 10.37 -11.80 12.37
CA SER A 12 11.70 -12.42 12.43
C SER A 12 12.53 -12.02 11.19
N PRO A 13 13.63 -11.26 11.35
CA PRO A 13 14.47 -10.84 10.24
C PRO A 13 15.05 -12.03 9.47
N ASN A 14 15.29 -11.85 8.18
CA ASN A 14 15.92 -12.87 7.35
C ASN A 14 16.73 -12.24 6.21
N TYR A 15 17.45 -13.04 5.41
CA TYR A 15 18.32 -12.54 4.35
C TYR A 15 17.59 -11.74 3.24
N ARG A 16 16.28 -11.96 3.03
CA ARG A 16 15.41 -11.19 2.12
C ARG A 16 14.69 -10.04 2.82
N PHE A 17 14.65 -10.05 4.15
CA PHE A 17 14.01 -9.07 5.01
C PHE A 17 15.06 -8.42 5.91
N LEU A 18 15.92 -7.63 5.28
CA LEU A 18 17.01 -6.91 5.96
C LEU A 18 16.48 -5.63 6.60
N LEU A 19 16.87 -5.43 7.85
CA LEU A 19 16.55 -4.24 8.62
C LEU A 19 17.53 -3.11 8.30
N GLU A 20 17.01 -1.91 8.17
CA GLU A 20 17.75 -0.72 7.78
C GLU A 20 17.35 0.46 8.68
N ASN A 21 18.15 1.51 8.65
CA ASN A 21 17.83 2.78 9.30
C ASN A 21 17.28 3.74 8.23
N TYR A 22 16.02 4.13 8.37
CA TYR A 22 15.36 5.05 7.45
C TYR A 22 15.30 6.44 8.07
N THR A 23 15.53 7.47 7.27
CA THR A 23 15.23 8.85 7.64
C THR A 23 14.35 9.46 6.57
N ILE A 24 13.20 9.98 6.97
CA ILE A 24 12.24 10.64 6.08
C ILE A 24 12.37 12.14 6.33
N HIS A 25 12.62 12.89 5.26
CA HIS A 25 12.84 14.33 5.30
C HIS A 25 11.66 15.07 4.66
N ILE A 26 11.28 16.22 5.23
CA ILE A 26 10.45 17.21 4.55
C ILE A 26 11.36 18.26 3.95
N LEU A 27 11.20 18.52 2.66
CA LEU A 27 12.00 19.49 1.92
C LEU A 27 11.12 20.66 1.47
N ASN A 28 11.55 21.88 1.78
CA ASN A 28 10.99 23.09 1.20
C ASN A 28 11.65 23.34 -0.17
N LEU A 29 10.92 23.01 -1.24
CA LEU A 29 11.41 23.14 -2.62
C LEU A 29 11.87 24.55 -2.99
N LYS A 30 11.31 25.61 -2.38
CA LYS A 30 11.73 27.00 -2.65
C LYS A 30 13.14 27.31 -2.13
N ARG A 31 13.58 26.61 -1.08
CA ARG A 31 14.89 26.80 -0.43
C ARG A 31 15.94 25.79 -0.90
N GLY A 32 15.62 24.94 -1.88
CA GLY A 32 16.52 23.93 -2.42
C GLY A 32 17.00 22.91 -1.37
N TRP A 33 18.20 22.37 -1.56
CA TRP A 33 18.78 21.33 -0.67
C TRP A 33 19.01 21.79 0.76
N SER A 34 19.32 23.07 0.97
CA SER A 34 19.39 23.71 2.30
C SER A 34 18.02 23.89 2.98
N GLY A 35 16.94 23.47 2.32
CA GLY A 35 15.56 23.62 2.77
C GLY A 35 14.98 22.42 3.51
N VAL A 36 15.80 21.56 4.12
CA VAL A 36 15.28 20.51 5.02
C VAL A 36 14.55 21.18 6.17
N SER A 37 13.23 21.00 6.24
CA SER A 37 12.38 21.63 7.24
C SER A 37 12.33 20.80 8.53
N ASP A 38 12.16 19.48 8.41
CA ASP A 38 12.12 18.53 9.53
C ASP A 38 12.49 17.13 9.01
N CYS A 39 12.82 16.22 9.94
CA CYS A 39 13.10 14.83 9.63
C CYS A 39 12.60 13.88 10.73
N ARG A 40 12.28 12.64 10.34
CA ARG A 40 11.93 11.55 11.26
C ARG A 40 12.75 10.31 10.92
N SER A 41 13.39 9.75 11.94
CA SER A 41 14.27 8.58 11.81
C SER A 41 13.61 7.33 12.39
N PHE A 42 13.72 6.21 11.68
CA PHE A 42 13.28 4.88 12.08
C PHE A 42 14.50 3.97 12.06
N LYS A 43 14.87 3.41 13.21
CA LYS A 43 16.03 2.53 13.35
C LYS A 43 15.61 1.07 13.32
N CYS A 44 16.48 0.22 12.78
CA CYS A 44 16.29 -1.24 12.75
C CYS A 44 14.91 -1.67 12.24
N ASP A 45 14.40 -1.03 11.18
CA ASP A 45 13.07 -1.27 10.67
C ASP A 45 13.10 -1.86 9.25
N LYS A 46 11.95 -2.26 8.73
CA LYS A 46 11.69 -2.44 7.31
C LYS A 46 10.51 -1.57 6.88
N ILE A 47 10.80 -0.55 6.08
CA ILE A 47 9.78 0.27 5.42
C ILE A 47 9.89 0.01 3.92
N PHE A 48 8.82 -0.51 3.31
CA PHE A 48 8.81 -0.81 1.87
C PHE A 48 8.69 0.48 1.03
N LEU A 49 9.83 1.10 0.71
CA LEU A 49 9.88 2.31 -0.12
C LEU A 49 9.63 2.04 -1.61
N SER A 50 9.81 0.79 -2.06
CA SER A 50 9.53 0.38 -3.43
C SER A 50 8.08 0.70 -3.81
N HIS A 51 7.91 1.63 -4.73
CA HIS A 51 6.61 2.19 -5.13
C HIS A 51 5.80 2.81 -3.98
N ASN A 52 6.42 3.33 -2.93
CA ASN A 52 5.72 3.91 -1.77
C ASN A 52 4.71 2.93 -1.13
N GLN A 53 5.06 1.66 -0.96
CA GLN A 53 4.14 0.68 -0.37
C GLN A 53 4.06 0.78 1.17
N GLY A 54 5.11 1.29 1.80
CA GLY A 54 5.18 1.54 3.24
C GLY A 54 4.84 2.98 3.63
N LEU A 55 4.56 3.85 2.66
CA LEU A 55 4.25 5.27 2.87
C LEU A 55 2.92 5.59 2.20
N SER A 56 2.06 6.34 2.88
CA SER A 56 0.82 6.82 2.29
C SER A 56 0.56 8.24 2.76
N LEU A 57 0.42 9.18 1.82
CA LEU A 57 0.08 10.58 2.11
C LEU A 57 -1.31 10.87 1.57
N CYS A 58 -2.20 11.36 2.43
CA CYS A 58 -3.49 11.87 2.04
C CYS A 58 -3.66 13.27 2.63
N ARG A 59 -3.75 14.28 1.74
CA ARG A 59 -3.74 15.71 2.10
C ARG A 59 -2.51 16.05 2.95
N SER A 60 -2.67 16.43 4.22
CA SER A 60 -1.58 16.69 5.17
C SER A 60 -1.20 15.46 6.02
N LYS A 61 -2.06 14.44 6.09
CA LYS A 61 -1.82 13.24 6.91
C LYS A 61 -0.92 12.25 6.20
N LEU A 62 0.20 11.90 6.84
CA LEU A 62 1.15 10.89 6.41
C LEU A 62 1.07 9.66 7.32
N ALA A 63 0.87 8.50 6.72
CA ALA A 63 0.98 7.21 7.37
C ALA A 63 2.24 6.48 6.93
N ILE A 64 2.96 5.90 7.89
CA ILE A 64 4.19 5.14 7.68
C ILE A 64 4.04 3.76 8.31
N LEU A 65 4.08 2.71 7.50
CA LEU A 65 4.02 1.32 7.97
C LEU A 65 5.42 0.83 8.31
N SER A 66 5.66 0.63 9.61
CA SER A 66 6.76 -0.17 10.13
C SER A 66 6.43 -1.65 9.95
N SER A 67 7.00 -2.28 8.92
CA SER A 67 6.72 -3.69 8.65
C SER A 67 7.41 -4.59 9.68
N GLN A 68 8.60 -4.21 10.16
CA GLN A 68 9.30 -4.97 11.19
C GLN A 68 8.51 -4.96 12.50
N HIS A 69 8.03 -3.79 12.93
CA HIS A 69 7.36 -3.63 14.22
C HIS A 69 5.83 -3.74 14.14
N GLN A 70 5.27 -4.03 12.96
CA GLN A 70 3.82 -4.17 12.76
C GLN A 70 3.02 -3.00 13.33
N SER A 71 3.51 -1.79 13.07
CA SER A 71 2.91 -0.55 13.57
C SER A 71 2.81 0.49 12.47
N ILE A 72 1.81 1.35 12.58
CA ILE A 72 1.53 2.42 11.63
C ILE A 72 1.70 3.75 12.36
N HIS A 73 2.72 4.51 11.98
CA HIS A 73 2.96 5.84 12.51
C HIS A 73 2.19 6.86 11.70
N LEU A 74 1.30 7.61 12.35
CA LEU A 74 0.54 8.70 11.76
C LEU A 74 1.16 10.04 12.13
N PHE A 75 1.38 10.88 11.13
CA PHE A 75 1.86 12.24 11.26
C PHE A 75 0.93 13.19 10.51
N ASP A 76 0.77 14.41 11.01
CA ASP A 76 0.24 15.53 10.26
C ASP A 76 1.39 16.43 9.81
N ILE A 77 1.35 16.86 8.55
CA ILE A 77 2.38 17.72 7.96
C ILE A 77 1.83 19.15 7.93
N VAL A 78 2.31 19.97 8.87
CA VAL A 78 1.91 21.38 9.00
C VAL A 78 3.17 22.25 8.95
N ASP A 79 3.17 23.25 8.07
CA ASP A 79 4.27 24.21 7.88
C ASP A 79 5.66 23.57 7.70
N GLY A 80 5.69 22.38 7.10
CA GLY A 80 6.92 21.63 6.84
C GLY A 80 7.47 20.85 8.03
N LEU A 81 6.69 20.70 9.11
CA LEU A 81 7.05 19.94 10.31
C LEU A 81 6.24 18.63 10.38
N PHE A 82 6.83 17.60 10.99
CA PHE A 82 6.12 16.36 11.33
C PHE A 82 5.47 16.47 12.70
N ILE A 83 4.15 16.63 12.75
CA ILE A 83 3.39 16.58 13.99
C ILE A 83 2.96 15.13 14.24
N PRO A 84 3.51 14.42 15.25
CA PRO A 84 3.09 13.05 15.54
C PRO A 84 1.63 13.05 16.03
N LEU A 85 0.78 12.23 15.41
CA LEU A 85 -0.62 12.08 15.80
C LEU A 85 -0.80 10.88 16.72
N GLN A 86 -0.48 9.67 16.22
CA GLN A 86 -0.57 8.43 16.99
C GLN A 86 0.16 7.28 16.30
N VAL A 87 0.36 6.18 17.03
CA VAL A 87 0.93 4.93 16.50
C VAL A 87 -0.10 3.82 16.67
N ILE A 88 -0.56 3.25 15.56
CA ILE A 88 -1.57 2.18 15.54
C ILE A 88 -0.84 0.83 15.47
N GLY A 89 -1.17 -0.11 16.36
CA GLY A 89 -0.62 -1.46 16.38
C GLY A 89 -0.85 -2.13 17.72
N ARG A 90 0.15 -2.05 18.61
CA ARG A 90 0.07 -2.52 20.02
C ARG A 90 -1.13 -1.90 20.74
N PHE A 91 -1.29 -0.59 20.61
CA PHE A 91 -2.46 0.18 21.02
C PHE A 91 -3.13 0.80 19.81
N CYS A 92 -4.38 1.23 19.98
CA CYS A 92 -5.14 1.90 18.91
C CYS A 92 -5.40 3.37 19.22
N TYR A 93 -5.65 3.74 20.49
CA TYR A 93 -5.78 5.14 20.88
C TYR A 93 -4.47 5.72 21.39
N HIS A 94 -4.27 7.02 21.15
CA HIS A 94 -3.13 7.76 21.65
C HIS A 94 -2.98 7.70 23.18
N SER A 95 -4.10 7.73 23.93
CA SER A 95 -4.10 7.72 25.40
C SER A 95 -3.84 6.35 26.03
N ASP A 96 -4.05 5.25 25.28
CA ASP A 96 -3.99 3.89 25.82
C ASP A 96 -2.61 3.58 26.41
N ASN A 97 -1.55 4.00 25.73
CA ASN A 97 -0.18 3.75 26.19
C ASN A 97 0.13 4.46 27.52
N GLN A 98 -0.38 5.69 27.68
CA GLN A 98 -0.20 6.45 28.92
C GLN A 98 -0.99 5.81 30.07
N LEU A 99 -2.24 5.42 29.82
CA LEU A 99 -3.08 4.73 30.80
C LEU A 99 -2.46 3.41 31.24
N PHE A 100 -1.99 2.59 30.29
CA PHE A 100 -1.31 1.33 30.57
C PHE A 100 -0.04 1.52 31.39
N THR A 101 0.78 2.51 31.04
CA THR A 101 2.02 2.80 31.78
C THR A 101 1.70 3.27 33.20
N SER A 102 0.68 4.13 33.36
CA SER A 102 0.24 4.62 34.68
C SER A 102 -0.30 3.50 35.58
N SER A 103 -1.04 2.54 35.03
CA SER A 103 -1.59 1.43 35.81
C SER A 103 -0.51 0.47 36.30
N ILE A 104 0.52 0.21 35.47
CA ILE A 104 1.71 -0.57 35.90
C ILE A 104 2.46 0.15 37.01
N HIS A 105 2.70 1.46 36.88
CA HIS A 105 3.39 2.20 37.94
C HIS A 105 2.59 2.20 39.25
N SER A 106 1.26 2.31 39.19
CA SER A 106 0.40 2.23 40.36
C SER A 106 0.40 0.85 41.02
N SER A 107 0.41 -0.24 40.24
CA SER A 107 0.42 -1.60 40.79
C SER A 107 1.76 -1.96 41.43
N MET A 108 2.87 -1.44 40.88
CA MET A 108 4.20 -1.55 41.48
C MET A 108 4.30 -0.77 42.80
N ALA A 109 3.69 0.42 42.88
CA ALA A 109 3.68 1.23 44.10
C ALA A 109 2.82 0.62 45.22
N ASN A 110 1.75 -0.08 44.88
CA ASN A 110 0.82 -0.70 45.84
C ASN A 110 1.28 -2.06 46.38
N GLY A 111 2.47 -2.56 45.98
CA GLY A 111 3.04 -3.80 46.51
C GLY A 111 2.30 -5.10 46.13
N GLU A 112 1.25 -5.03 45.32
CA GLU A 112 0.47 -6.19 44.84
C GLU A 112 1.25 -7.03 43.81
N TRP A 113 2.32 -6.48 43.22
CA TRP A 113 3.24 -7.18 42.33
C TRP A 113 4.55 -7.53 43.02
N SER A 114 4.55 -8.59 43.83
CA SER A 114 5.78 -9.20 44.32
C SER A 114 6.38 -10.12 43.26
N ILE A 115 7.30 -9.62 42.43
CA ILE A 115 8.12 -10.46 41.56
C ILE A 115 9.57 -10.41 42.04
N SER A 116 10.02 -11.57 42.51
CA SER A 116 11.40 -11.93 42.76
C SER A 116 12.29 -11.56 41.57
N SER A 117 13.33 -10.78 41.84
CA SER A 117 14.57 -10.69 41.06
C SER A 117 14.42 -10.52 39.55
N GLN A 118 13.96 -9.34 39.10
CA GLN A 118 14.54 -8.64 37.93
C GLN A 118 13.89 -7.27 37.77
N SER A 119 14.64 -6.25 38.14
CA SER A 119 14.49 -4.89 37.64
C SER A 119 14.71 -4.85 36.12
N GLN A 120 13.75 -5.33 35.32
CA GLN A 120 13.73 -5.11 33.89
C GLN A 120 12.54 -4.23 33.54
N GLN A 121 12.83 -3.09 32.91
CA GLN A 121 11.86 -2.25 32.23
C GLN A 121 10.87 -3.13 31.48
N HIS A 122 9.56 -2.92 31.68
CA HIS A 122 8.50 -3.69 31.02
C HIS A 122 8.78 -3.81 29.51
N GLN A 123 9.11 -5.01 29.04
CA GLN A 123 9.52 -5.26 27.66
C GLN A 123 8.31 -5.61 26.79
N PRO A 124 7.87 -4.72 25.88
CA PRO A 124 6.66 -4.98 25.08
C PRO A 124 6.75 -6.21 24.18
N PHE A 125 7.95 -6.67 23.82
CA PHE A 125 8.12 -7.85 22.98
C PHE A 125 7.86 -9.18 23.71
N LEU A 126 7.87 -9.19 25.04
CA LEU A 126 7.58 -10.39 25.87
C LEU A 126 6.10 -10.52 26.22
N GLU A 127 5.26 -9.60 25.75
CA GLU A 127 3.83 -9.60 26.04
C GLU A 127 3.14 -10.83 25.46
N LYS A 128 2.37 -11.53 26.30
CA LYS A 128 1.59 -12.70 25.89
C LYS A 128 0.20 -12.34 25.34
N TRP A 129 -0.26 -11.11 25.55
CA TRP A 129 -1.59 -10.67 25.17
C TRP A 129 -1.62 -10.20 23.71
N ILE A 130 -2.79 -10.25 23.08
CA ILE A 130 -2.97 -9.88 21.67
C ILE A 130 -3.06 -8.36 21.55
N ASN A 131 -2.27 -7.76 20.65
CA ASN A 131 -2.29 -6.32 20.40
C ASN A 131 -3.68 -5.80 20.04
N SER A 132 -3.94 -4.53 20.36
CA SER A 132 -5.28 -3.93 20.22
C SER A 132 -5.82 -3.99 18.79
N LEU A 133 -4.98 -3.70 17.79
CA LEU A 133 -5.40 -3.73 16.38
C LEU A 133 -5.77 -5.15 15.94
N LYS A 134 -4.94 -6.14 16.29
CA LYS A 134 -5.19 -7.54 15.97
C LYS A 134 -6.41 -8.09 16.72
N HIS A 135 -6.58 -7.72 17.99
CA HIS A 135 -7.75 -8.09 18.76
C HIS A 135 -9.03 -7.56 18.09
N ARG A 136 -9.05 -6.31 17.63
CA ARG A 136 -10.19 -5.75 16.88
C ARG A 136 -10.47 -6.53 15.60
N LEU A 137 -9.44 -6.97 14.88
CA LEU A 137 -9.58 -7.80 13.69
C LEU A 137 -10.25 -9.14 14.03
N LEU A 138 -9.75 -9.83 15.04
CA LEU A 138 -10.30 -11.11 15.50
C LEU A 138 -11.75 -10.96 15.98
N CYS A 139 -12.05 -9.91 16.75
CA CYS A 139 -13.41 -9.60 17.19
C CYS A 139 -14.34 -9.32 16.02
N TYR A 140 -13.90 -8.58 15.01
CA TYR A 140 -14.70 -8.30 13.81
C TYR A 140 -15.05 -9.60 13.08
N ILE A 141 -14.04 -10.44 12.79
CA ILE A 141 -14.25 -11.71 12.08
C ILE A 141 -15.19 -12.64 12.86
N LYS A 142 -15.02 -12.72 14.20
CA LYS A 142 -15.91 -13.50 15.06
C LYS A 142 -17.35 -12.97 15.01
N LYS A 143 -17.54 -11.66 15.17
CA LYS A 143 -18.88 -11.04 15.14
C LYS A 143 -19.57 -11.26 13.79
N GLU A 144 -18.84 -11.16 12.69
CA GLU A 144 -19.38 -11.48 11.36
C GLU A 144 -19.78 -12.96 11.25
N ALA A 145 -18.93 -13.88 11.73
CA ALA A 145 -19.27 -15.30 11.76
C ALA A 145 -20.52 -15.61 12.61
N GLU A 146 -20.66 -14.95 13.78
CA GLU A 146 -21.84 -15.06 14.64
C GLU A 146 -23.10 -14.54 13.94
N LYS A 147 -23.03 -13.37 13.29
CA LYS A 147 -24.17 -12.81 12.52
C LYS A 147 -24.63 -13.77 11.43
N VAL A 148 -23.70 -14.31 10.63
CA VAL A 148 -24.04 -15.27 9.56
C VAL A 148 -24.61 -16.57 10.14
N SER A 149 -24.07 -17.07 11.25
CA SER A 149 -24.60 -18.24 11.94
C SER A 149 -26.01 -18.03 12.48
N LEU A 150 -26.31 -16.84 13.01
CA LEU A 150 -27.67 -16.48 13.45
C LEU A 150 -28.65 -16.41 12.27
N ILE A 151 -28.25 -15.80 11.16
CA ILE A 151 -29.11 -15.67 9.96
C ILE A 151 -29.39 -17.03 9.31
N THR A 152 -28.37 -17.89 9.22
CA THR A 152 -28.49 -19.21 8.57
C THR A 152 -29.04 -20.29 9.51
N GLY A 153 -29.09 -20.04 10.81
CA GLY A 153 -29.40 -21.06 11.84
C GLY A 153 -28.32 -22.13 12.02
N ASN A 154 -27.14 -21.97 11.39
CA ASN A 154 -26.06 -22.95 11.36
C ASN A 154 -24.77 -22.41 11.98
N ASN A 155 -24.21 -23.13 12.96
CA ASN A 155 -22.97 -22.74 13.65
C ASN A 155 -21.68 -23.03 12.86
N THR A 156 -21.78 -23.35 11.57
CA THR A 156 -20.65 -23.73 10.72
C THR A 156 -19.62 -22.61 10.59
N HIS A 157 -20.05 -21.36 10.41
CA HIS A 157 -19.16 -20.20 10.30
C HIS A 157 -18.41 -19.93 11.61
N LEU A 158 -19.09 -20.03 12.74
CA LEU A 158 -18.48 -19.87 14.05
C LEU A 158 -17.44 -20.98 14.33
N MET A 159 -17.75 -22.23 13.98
CA MET A 159 -16.79 -23.34 14.07
C MET A 159 -15.58 -23.15 13.17
N GLN A 160 -15.77 -22.61 11.95
CA GLN A 160 -14.67 -22.30 11.03
C GLN A 160 -13.76 -21.20 11.61
N PHE A 161 -14.34 -20.19 12.27
CA PHE A 161 -13.56 -19.16 12.97
C PHE A 161 -12.64 -19.78 14.02
N TYR A 162 -13.19 -20.60 14.94
CA TYR A 162 -12.39 -21.24 15.98
C TYR A 162 -11.33 -22.19 15.40
N ARG A 163 -11.66 -22.93 14.34
CA ARG A 163 -10.68 -23.79 13.64
C ARG A 163 -9.53 -23.00 13.02
N ARG A 164 -9.78 -21.78 12.56
CA ARG A 164 -8.79 -20.91 11.90
C ARG A 164 -8.25 -19.81 12.81
N PHE A 165 -8.53 -19.86 14.11
CA PHE A 165 -8.17 -18.80 15.05
C PHE A 165 -6.67 -18.52 15.06
N ASP A 166 -5.84 -19.56 15.17
CA ASP A 166 -4.39 -19.43 15.19
C ASP A 166 -3.86 -18.85 13.88
N TYR A 167 -4.47 -19.24 12.76
CA TYR A 167 -4.15 -18.69 11.45
C TYR A 167 -4.45 -17.17 11.41
N TYR A 168 -5.62 -16.72 11.85
CA TYR A 168 -5.94 -15.30 11.92
C TYR A 168 -5.01 -14.52 12.88
N ASN A 169 -4.66 -15.12 14.02
CA ASN A 169 -3.74 -14.52 14.99
C ASN A 169 -2.29 -14.42 14.45
N SER A 170 -1.91 -15.35 13.56
CA SER A 170 -0.61 -15.36 12.89
C SER A 170 -0.47 -14.31 11.78
N LEU A 171 -1.57 -13.71 11.31
CA LEU A 171 -1.53 -12.71 10.25
C LEU A 171 -0.70 -11.48 10.65
N ARG A 172 -0.11 -10.86 9.63
CA ARG A 172 0.75 -9.68 9.71
C ARG A 172 0.35 -8.68 8.62
N ILE A 173 0.44 -7.39 8.93
CA ILE A 173 0.24 -6.29 8.00
C ILE A 173 1.36 -6.36 6.96
N TRP A 174 0.95 -6.55 5.70
CA TRP A 174 1.82 -6.59 4.54
C TRP A 174 1.90 -5.22 3.86
N LYS A 175 0.76 -4.56 3.67
CA LYS A 175 0.65 -3.26 2.98
C LYS A 175 -0.41 -2.41 3.64
N MET A 176 -0.31 -1.10 3.43
CA MET A 176 -1.23 -0.10 3.97
C MET A 176 -1.48 0.98 2.92
N GLN A 177 -2.65 1.60 2.99
CA GLN A 177 -2.99 2.80 2.26
C GLN A 177 -3.96 3.66 3.07
N LEU A 178 -3.79 4.98 3.07
CA LEU A 178 -4.83 5.93 3.45
C LEU A 178 -5.80 6.12 2.27
N LEU A 179 -7.08 5.87 2.50
CA LEU A 179 -8.13 6.12 1.50
C LEU A 179 -8.64 7.56 1.59
N ASP A 180 -8.69 8.09 2.81
CA ASP A 180 -9.02 9.46 3.13
C ASP A 180 -8.22 9.88 4.39
N GLU A 181 -8.69 10.87 5.14
CA GLU A 181 -8.01 11.34 6.35
C GLU A 181 -8.22 10.45 7.58
N SER A 182 -9.26 9.61 7.61
CA SER A 182 -9.65 8.80 8.78
C SER A 182 -9.64 7.30 8.50
N THR A 183 -9.54 6.87 7.25
CA THR A 183 -9.73 5.49 6.83
C THR A 183 -8.43 4.90 6.30
N LEU A 184 -7.98 3.83 6.95
CA LEU A 184 -6.89 2.98 6.53
C LEU A 184 -7.41 1.71 5.86
N LEU A 185 -6.84 1.41 4.71
CA LEU A 185 -6.92 0.10 4.09
C LEU A 185 -5.65 -0.69 4.40
N LEU A 186 -5.79 -1.75 5.17
CA LEU A 186 -4.70 -2.65 5.54
C LEU A 186 -4.81 -3.95 4.75
N LYS A 187 -3.68 -4.48 4.31
CA LYS A 187 -3.60 -5.81 3.72
C LYS A 187 -2.85 -6.73 4.68
N TYR A 188 -3.52 -7.75 5.18
CA TYR A 188 -2.93 -8.78 6.03
C TYR A 188 -2.59 -10.02 5.21
N SER A 189 -1.47 -10.65 5.53
CA SER A 189 -1.09 -11.97 5.03
C SER A 189 -0.23 -12.71 6.05
N THR A 190 0.28 -13.88 5.72
CA THR A 190 1.16 -14.65 6.61
C THR A 190 2.54 -13.98 6.74
N GLU A 191 3.24 -14.26 7.84
CA GLU A 191 4.60 -13.73 8.07
C GLU A 191 5.53 -14.06 6.90
N ASP A 192 5.43 -15.25 6.30
CA ASP A 192 6.29 -15.66 5.18
C ASP A 192 6.08 -14.82 3.91
N VAL A 193 4.86 -14.30 3.69
CA VAL A 193 4.58 -13.36 2.59
C VAL A 193 5.16 -11.99 2.90
N VAL A 194 4.94 -11.48 4.12
CA VAL A 194 5.43 -10.16 4.54
C VAL A 194 6.97 -10.12 4.55
N THR A 195 7.60 -11.21 4.97
CA THR A 195 9.07 -11.35 5.05
C THR A 195 9.71 -11.86 3.76
N MET A 196 8.95 -11.90 2.65
CA MET A 196 9.41 -12.26 1.30
C MET A 196 10.04 -13.67 1.17
N ARG A 197 9.68 -14.60 2.06
CA ARG A 197 10.11 -16.00 1.98
C ARG A 197 9.38 -16.75 0.86
N VAL A 198 8.15 -16.36 0.57
CA VAL A 198 7.35 -16.91 -0.54
C VAL A 198 7.68 -16.22 -1.86
N SER A 199 7.87 -17.00 -2.93
CA SER A 199 8.17 -16.50 -4.28
C SER A 199 6.93 -15.94 -5.00
N ASP A 200 5.79 -16.60 -4.89
CA ASP A 200 4.51 -16.15 -5.44
C ASP A 200 3.52 -15.79 -4.33
N PRO A 201 3.46 -14.51 -3.92
CA PRO A 201 2.55 -14.07 -2.87
C PRO A 201 1.08 -14.07 -3.30
N LEU A 202 0.77 -14.14 -4.61
CA LEU A 202 -0.61 -14.18 -5.09
C LEU A 202 -1.31 -15.51 -4.77
N SER A 203 -0.53 -16.59 -4.75
CA SER A 203 -1.02 -17.92 -4.37
C SER A 203 -1.53 -17.97 -2.92
N GLN A 204 -1.03 -17.08 -2.06
CA GLN A 204 -1.31 -17.09 -0.64
C GLN A 204 -2.62 -16.35 -0.30
N PRO A 205 -3.35 -16.81 0.71
CA PRO A 205 -4.49 -16.07 1.25
C PRO A 205 -4.04 -14.71 1.81
N ALA A 206 -4.86 -13.69 1.55
CA ALA A 206 -4.68 -12.35 2.08
C ALA A 206 -6.03 -11.72 2.39
N PHE A 207 -6.04 -10.82 3.37
CA PHE A 207 -7.24 -10.11 3.82
C PHE A 207 -7.05 -8.61 3.65
N PHE A 208 -8.08 -7.95 3.15
CA PHE A 208 -8.22 -6.50 3.11
C PHE A 208 -9.06 -6.07 4.29
N VAL A 209 -8.55 -5.18 5.13
CA VAL A 209 -9.16 -4.73 6.37
C VAL A 209 -9.31 -3.22 6.30
N PHE A 210 -10.55 -2.76 6.41
CA PHE A 210 -10.89 -1.35 6.50
C PHE A 210 -10.95 -0.94 7.96
N TYR A 211 -10.11 0.01 8.33
CA TYR A 211 -9.95 0.50 9.69
C TYR A 211 -10.18 2.00 9.73
N ASP A 212 -11.09 2.44 10.58
CA ASP A 212 -11.30 3.85 10.89
C ASP A 212 -10.38 4.25 12.07
N ILE A 213 -9.56 5.26 11.83
CA ILE A 213 -8.57 5.85 12.72
C ILE A 213 -9.27 6.54 13.90
N ASP A 214 -10.37 7.27 13.64
CA ASP A 214 -10.99 8.13 14.64
C ASP A 214 -11.85 7.30 15.61
N THR A 215 -12.68 6.40 15.08
CA THR A 215 -13.49 5.50 15.91
C THR A 215 -12.70 4.30 16.42
N THR A 216 -11.51 4.05 15.88
CA THR A 216 -10.67 2.85 16.08
C THR A 216 -11.37 1.54 15.70
N GLN A 217 -12.38 1.57 14.83
CA GLN A 217 -13.18 0.39 14.49
C GLN A 217 -12.77 -0.20 13.14
N ILE A 218 -12.84 -1.54 13.07
CA ILE A 218 -12.81 -2.24 11.79
C ILE A 218 -14.26 -2.35 11.32
N PHE A 219 -14.53 -1.92 10.10
CA PHE A 219 -15.88 -1.93 9.53
C PHE A 219 -16.00 -2.81 8.27
N GLY A 220 -14.90 -3.39 7.79
CA GLY A 220 -14.92 -4.29 6.64
C GLY A 220 -13.70 -5.20 6.61
N VAL A 221 -13.90 -6.49 6.37
CA VAL A 221 -12.83 -7.47 6.14
C VAL A 221 -13.19 -8.33 4.93
N TYR A 222 -12.31 -8.38 3.94
CA TYR A 222 -12.53 -9.09 2.68
C TYR A 222 -11.34 -9.98 2.32
N GLU A 223 -11.60 -11.20 1.86
CA GLU A 223 -10.56 -12.07 1.31
C GLU A 223 -10.09 -11.59 -0.07
N ASN A 224 -8.88 -11.96 -0.47
CA ASN A 224 -8.36 -11.68 -1.81
C ASN A 224 -9.10 -12.39 -2.96
N SER A 225 -9.96 -13.35 -2.63
CA SER A 225 -10.91 -14.03 -3.53
C SER A 225 -12.30 -13.37 -3.57
N SER A 226 -12.56 -12.33 -2.77
CA SER A 226 -13.89 -11.73 -2.62
C SER A 226 -14.33 -10.97 -3.87
N LEU A 227 -15.42 -11.46 -4.48
CA LEU A 227 -16.07 -10.78 -5.60
C LEU A 227 -16.73 -9.47 -5.19
N ASP A 228 -17.24 -9.40 -3.96
CA ASP A 228 -17.90 -8.20 -3.46
C ASP A 228 -16.89 -7.06 -3.27
N PHE A 229 -15.70 -7.38 -2.77
CA PHE A 229 -14.63 -6.40 -2.69
C PHE A 229 -14.15 -5.96 -4.09
N LEU A 230 -14.07 -6.89 -5.06
CA LEU A 230 -13.76 -6.53 -6.43
C LEU A 230 -14.80 -5.57 -7.03
N LYS A 231 -16.09 -5.83 -6.83
CA LYS A 231 -17.17 -4.94 -7.28
C LYS A 231 -17.09 -3.57 -6.60
N LEU A 232 -16.84 -3.55 -5.29
CA LEU A 232 -16.64 -2.30 -4.54
C LEU A 232 -15.49 -1.49 -5.14
N TYR A 233 -14.35 -2.13 -5.38
CA TYR A 233 -13.19 -1.50 -6.02
C TYR A 233 -13.51 -1.03 -7.45
N GLU A 234 -14.17 -1.84 -8.29
CA GLU A 234 -14.53 -1.47 -9.66
C GLU A 234 -15.46 -0.24 -9.70
N ASN A 235 -16.39 -0.14 -8.74
CA ASN A 235 -17.35 0.96 -8.65
C ASN A 235 -16.75 2.25 -8.06
N SER A 236 -15.77 2.13 -7.16
CA SER A 236 -15.19 3.26 -6.40
C SER A 236 -13.67 3.40 -6.58
N ALA A 237 -13.13 2.93 -7.70
CA ALA A 237 -11.69 2.89 -7.98
C ALA A 237 -10.99 4.25 -7.81
N GLU A 238 -11.70 5.33 -8.11
CA GLU A 238 -11.26 6.71 -7.91
C GLU A 238 -10.91 7.00 -6.45
N SER A 239 -11.75 6.60 -5.49
CA SER A 239 -11.52 6.77 -4.05
C SER A 239 -10.22 6.10 -3.58
N PHE A 240 -9.86 4.95 -4.18
CA PHE A 240 -8.60 4.26 -3.91
C PHE A 240 -7.39 4.93 -4.57
N ARG A 241 -7.57 5.95 -5.41
CA ARG A 241 -6.48 6.70 -6.05
C ARG A 241 -6.36 8.12 -5.51
N VAL A 242 -7.21 8.50 -4.55
CA VAL A 242 -7.15 9.81 -3.89
C VAL A 242 -5.88 9.87 -3.03
N SER A 243 -4.80 10.20 -3.69
CA SER A 243 -3.71 10.94 -3.07
C SER A 243 -3.52 12.19 -3.90
N VAL A 244 -3.29 13.26 -3.17
CA VAL A 244 -3.11 14.63 -3.64
C VAL A 244 -4.42 15.35 -3.99
N SER A 245 -4.84 16.17 -3.04
CA SER A 245 -5.69 17.36 -3.17
C SER A 245 -5.06 18.42 -4.08
N HIS A 246 -4.46 18.03 -5.21
CA HIS A 246 -4.02 18.96 -6.23
C HIS A 246 -5.18 19.19 -7.21
N PRO A 247 -5.54 20.45 -7.53
CA PRO A 247 -6.58 20.76 -8.52
C PRO A 247 -6.32 20.13 -9.90
N LEU A 248 -5.06 19.72 -10.16
CA LEU A 248 -4.61 19.12 -11.41
C LEU A 248 -4.83 17.59 -11.50
N ASN A 249 -5.13 16.90 -10.38
CA ASN A 249 -5.29 15.44 -10.36
C ASN A 249 -6.71 14.95 -10.69
N TRP A 250 -7.66 15.87 -10.95
CA TRP A 250 -9.08 15.54 -11.18
C TRP A 250 -9.34 14.66 -12.42
N ASN A 251 -8.36 14.53 -13.33
CA ASN A 251 -8.58 13.92 -14.65
C ASN A 251 -7.86 12.59 -14.89
N ASN A 252 -7.36 11.91 -13.85
CA ASN A 252 -6.78 10.60 -14.06
C ASN A 252 -7.86 9.55 -14.36
N SER A 253 -7.87 9.10 -15.62
CA SER A 253 -8.74 8.03 -16.08
C SER A 253 -8.55 6.74 -15.26
N CYS A 254 -9.65 6.23 -14.72
CA CYS A 254 -9.72 5.01 -13.95
C CYS A 254 -10.97 4.19 -14.33
N VAL A 255 -11.09 2.99 -13.77
CA VAL A 255 -12.17 2.04 -14.13
C VAL A 255 -13.56 2.60 -13.79
N SER A 256 -13.68 3.35 -12.70
CA SER A 256 -14.96 3.93 -12.26
C SER A 256 -15.36 5.15 -13.10
N ASN A 257 -14.44 6.04 -13.47
CA ASN A 257 -14.76 7.31 -14.14
C ASN A 257 -14.59 7.30 -15.69
N CYS A 258 -13.83 6.37 -16.27
CA CYS A 258 -13.52 6.35 -17.70
C CYS A 258 -14.08 5.08 -18.39
N TYR A 259 -14.90 5.30 -19.42
CA TYR A 259 -15.45 4.23 -20.25
C TYR A 259 -14.37 3.34 -20.88
N TYR A 260 -13.29 3.96 -21.40
CA TYR A 260 -12.21 3.22 -22.07
C TYR A 260 -11.39 2.38 -21.08
N CYS A 261 -11.10 2.91 -19.89
CA CYS A 261 -10.47 2.12 -18.83
C CYS A 261 -11.35 0.94 -18.42
N ARG A 262 -12.67 1.16 -18.30
CA ARG A 262 -13.62 0.10 -17.98
C ARG A 262 -13.64 -1.01 -19.02
N GLN A 263 -13.61 -0.66 -20.30
CA GLN A 263 -13.50 -1.65 -21.39
C GLN A 263 -12.19 -2.45 -21.33
N LEU A 264 -11.05 -1.79 -21.11
CA LEU A 264 -9.76 -2.47 -20.99
C LEU A 264 -9.73 -3.41 -19.79
N HIS A 265 -10.26 -2.94 -18.65
CA HIS A 265 -10.40 -3.73 -17.43
C HIS A 265 -11.29 -4.97 -17.64
N GLN A 266 -12.44 -4.81 -18.31
CA GLN A 266 -13.33 -5.93 -18.64
C GLN A 266 -12.68 -6.94 -19.58
N LYS A 267 -11.96 -6.48 -20.61
CA LYS A 267 -11.21 -7.35 -21.52
C LYS A 267 -10.15 -8.15 -20.75
N PHE A 268 -9.38 -7.49 -19.90
CA PHE A 268 -8.37 -8.14 -19.06
C PHE A 268 -8.99 -9.19 -18.13
N LYS A 269 -10.11 -8.86 -17.48
CA LYS A 269 -10.89 -9.80 -16.66
C LYS A 269 -11.31 -11.04 -17.47
N LEU A 270 -11.88 -10.84 -18.66
CA LEU A 270 -12.31 -11.94 -19.56
C LEU A 270 -11.13 -12.79 -20.05
N THR A 271 -9.99 -12.18 -20.35
CA THR A 271 -8.77 -12.91 -20.75
C THR A 271 -8.30 -13.86 -19.66
N ILE A 272 -8.34 -13.43 -18.39
CA ILE A 272 -7.94 -14.29 -17.27
C ILE A 272 -8.98 -15.36 -17.00
N THR A 273 -10.28 -15.03 -17.03
CA THR A 273 -11.33 -16.02 -16.76
C THR A 273 -11.33 -17.15 -17.78
N ASN A 274 -11.05 -16.84 -19.05
CA ASN A 274 -11.11 -17.81 -20.15
C ASN A 274 -9.78 -18.56 -20.38
N ALA A 275 -8.73 -18.29 -19.59
CA ALA A 275 -7.46 -18.99 -19.70
C ALA A 275 -7.56 -20.45 -19.19
N ARG A 276 -6.68 -21.33 -19.67
CA ARG A 276 -6.68 -22.79 -19.37
C ARG A 276 -6.62 -23.14 -17.88
N HIS A 277 -5.96 -22.32 -17.07
CA HIS A 277 -5.92 -22.41 -15.59
C HIS A 277 -6.52 -21.16 -14.94
N GLY A 278 -7.39 -20.49 -15.68
CA GLY A 278 -8.09 -19.29 -15.27
C GLY A 278 -9.33 -19.61 -14.46
N GLY A 279 -10.03 -18.55 -14.07
CA GLY A 279 -11.29 -18.65 -13.38
C GLY A 279 -11.68 -17.31 -12.77
N VAL A 280 -12.92 -17.24 -12.28
CA VAL A 280 -13.45 -16.02 -11.66
C VAL A 280 -12.65 -15.65 -10.40
N ILE A 281 -12.28 -16.64 -9.59
CA ILE A 281 -11.48 -16.43 -8.38
C ILE A 281 -10.06 -15.96 -8.73
N GLU A 282 -9.42 -16.58 -9.72
CA GLU A 282 -8.06 -16.22 -10.14
C GLU A 282 -8.03 -14.83 -10.79
N ALA A 283 -9.04 -14.49 -11.60
CA ALA A 283 -9.22 -13.14 -12.13
C ALA A 283 -9.39 -12.12 -10.99
N THR A 284 -10.21 -12.44 -9.99
CA THR A 284 -10.45 -11.59 -8.83
C THR A 284 -9.16 -11.33 -8.04
N LYS A 285 -8.42 -12.40 -7.73
CA LYS A 285 -7.12 -12.31 -7.08
C LYS A 285 -6.16 -11.40 -7.85
N ARG A 286 -6.01 -11.61 -9.16
CA ARG A 286 -5.10 -10.80 -10.02
C ARG A 286 -5.50 -9.34 -10.10
N LEU A 287 -6.80 -9.03 -10.13
CA LEU A 287 -7.29 -7.66 -10.15
C LEU A 287 -7.03 -6.96 -8.80
N LEU A 288 -7.29 -7.66 -7.69
CA LEU A 288 -7.11 -7.12 -6.33
C LEU A 288 -5.65 -7.06 -5.87
N VAL A 289 -4.70 -7.66 -6.60
CA VAL A 289 -3.24 -7.50 -6.32
C VAL A 289 -2.81 -6.04 -6.34
N GLN A 290 -3.46 -5.22 -7.16
CA GLN A 290 -3.17 -3.79 -7.28
C GLN A 290 -3.48 -3.00 -6.01
N VAL A 291 -4.27 -3.58 -5.10
CA VAL A 291 -4.71 -2.98 -3.85
C VAL A 291 -3.86 -3.54 -2.68
N PRO A 292 -3.44 -2.70 -1.71
CA PRO A 292 -3.56 -1.25 -1.68
C PRO A 292 -2.78 -0.55 -2.80
N VAL A 293 -3.35 0.55 -3.28
CA VAL A 293 -2.87 1.33 -4.42
C VAL A 293 -1.85 2.35 -3.95
N CYS A 294 -0.74 2.45 -4.67
CA CYS A 294 0.30 3.45 -4.45
C CYS A 294 -0.10 4.78 -5.10
N SER A 295 -1.08 5.48 -4.52
CA SER A 295 -1.70 6.67 -5.12
C SER A 295 -0.70 7.79 -5.46
N GLN A 296 0.35 7.96 -4.65
CA GLN A 296 1.42 8.95 -4.88
C GLN A 296 2.30 8.65 -6.10
N SER A 297 2.23 7.43 -6.63
CA SER A 297 3.04 6.99 -7.78
C SER A 297 2.28 7.12 -9.11
N PHE A 298 1.09 7.72 -9.11
CA PHE A 298 0.36 8.00 -10.34
C PHE A 298 0.80 9.34 -10.91
N SER A 299 1.20 9.34 -12.18
CA SER A 299 1.43 10.56 -12.93
C SER A 299 0.10 11.28 -13.15
N SER A 300 0.12 12.60 -13.00
CA SER A 300 -1.01 13.50 -13.26
C SER A 300 -0.99 14.10 -14.66
N SER A 301 -0.10 13.61 -15.54
CA SER A 301 0.06 14.16 -16.87
C SER A 301 -1.15 13.84 -17.77
N PRO A 302 -1.70 14.83 -18.51
CA PRO A 302 -2.81 14.61 -19.42
C PRO A 302 -2.48 13.67 -20.59
N TYR A 303 -1.20 13.43 -20.87
CA TYR A 303 -0.77 12.49 -21.91
C TYR A 303 -1.14 11.03 -21.61
N LEU A 304 -1.34 10.69 -20.34
CA LEU A 304 -1.70 9.35 -19.88
C LEU A 304 -3.21 9.20 -19.62
N ASP A 305 -3.99 10.22 -19.98
CA ASP A 305 -5.45 10.15 -19.88
C ASP A 305 -6.04 9.35 -21.06
N PHE A 306 -6.70 8.25 -20.75
CA PHE A 306 -7.39 7.39 -21.73
C PHE A 306 -8.57 8.08 -22.43
N ASN A 307 -9.13 9.15 -21.87
CA ASN A 307 -10.16 9.97 -22.51
C ASN A 307 -9.59 10.86 -23.63
N LEU A 308 -8.32 11.25 -23.53
CA LEU A 308 -7.65 12.11 -24.51
C LEU A 308 -6.90 11.28 -25.56
N PHE A 309 -6.16 10.27 -25.11
CA PHE A 309 -5.28 9.47 -25.96
C PHE A 309 -5.61 7.98 -25.91
N ARG A 310 -5.32 7.30 -27.02
CA ARG A 310 -5.25 5.85 -27.10
C ARG A 310 -3.79 5.45 -27.27
N TYR A 311 -3.29 4.66 -26.34
CA TYR A 311 -1.96 4.06 -26.35
C TYR A 311 -2.04 2.63 -25.79
N ASP A 312 -0.96 1.87 -25.93
CA ASP A 312 -0.87 0.50 -25.41
C ASP A 312 -0.31 0.50 -23.97
N ASP A 313 -1.19 0.20 -23.00
CA ASP A 313 -0.88 0.21 -21.55
C ASP A 313 0.15 -0.86 -21.13
N LYS A 314 0.44 -1.80 -22.03
CA LYS A 314 1.51 -2.78 -21.85
C LYS A 314 2.89 -2.11 -21.74
N TRP A 315 3.11 -1.05 -22.53
CA TRP A 315 4.43 -0.41 -22.67
C TRP A 315 4.56 0.87 -21.82
N ILE A 316 3.46 1.59 -21.59
CA ILE A 316 3.43 2.84 -20.81
C ILE A 316 2.17 2.84 -19.96
N SER A 317 2.22 3.33 -18.72
CA SER A 317 1.04 3.40 -17.86
C SER A 317 1.06 4.66 -17.00
N ALA A 318 -0.12 5.11 -16.54
CA ALA A 318 -0.26 6.22 -15.61
C ALA A 318 0.42 5.96 -14.26
N LEU A 319 0.52 4.69 -13.86
CA LEU A 319 1.26 4.28 -12.67
C LEU A 319 2.74 4.18 -12.99
N GLU A 320 3.56 5.04 -12.37
CA GLU A 320 4.99 5.16 -12.62
C GLU A 320 5.72 3.88 -12.18
N ARG A 321 5.88 2.97 -13.14
CA ARG A 321 6.63 1.73 -12.98
C ARG A 321 7.47 1.46 -14.23
N PRO A 322 8.68 0.91 -14.07
CA PRO A 322 9.46 0.42 -15.20
C PRO A 322 8.67 -0.64 -15.98
N LYS A 323 8.59 -0.48 -17.30
CA LYS A 323 7.95 -1.39 -18.24
C LYS A 323 8.99 -1.99 -19.17
N PRO A 324 8.76 -3.19 -19.74
CA PRO A 324 9.65 -3.73 -20.76
C PRO A 324 9.78 -2.73 -21.92
N CYS A 325 11.00 -2.51 -22.40
CA CYS A 325 11.26 -1.76 -23.63
C CYS A 325 10.80 -2.61 -24.81
N GLY A 326 9.83 -2.12 -25.58
CA GLY A 326 9.51 -2.72 -26.87
C GLY A 326 10.51 -2.27 -27.94
N ASP A 327 10.67 -3.07 -28.98
CA ASP A 327 11.44 -2.70 -30.17
C ASP A 327 10.73 -1.64 -31.01
N THR A 328 9.41 -1.50 -30.82
CA THR A 328 8.59 -0.52 -31.53
C THR A 328 8.35 0.71 -30.67
N PRO A 329 8.37 1.92 -31.27
CA PRO A 329 8.10 3.13 -30.53
C PRO A 329 6.62 3.20 -30.13
N VAL A 330 6.34 3.79 -28.96
CA VAL A 330 4.98 3.86 -28.43
C VAL A 330 4.24 5.00 -29.11
N ARG A 331 3.12 4.69 -29.76
CA ARG A 331 2.32 5.65 -30.53
C ARG A 331 1.10 6.09 -29.70
N PHE A 332 0.91 7.40 -29.61
CA PHE A 332 -0.27 8.01 -28.99
C PHE A 332 -1.19 8.50 -30.09
N PHE A 333 -2.41 7.96 -30.12
CA PHE A 333 -3.46 8.38 -31.05
C PHE A 333 -4.44 9.30 -30.33
N THR A 334 -4.92 10.35 -30.99
CA THR A 334 -6.03 11.13 -30.43
C THR A 334 -7.29 10.28 -30.29
N ARG A 335 -8.17 10.57 -29.34
CA ARG A 335 -9.50 9.93 -29.31
C ARG A 335 -10.50 10.53 -30.31
N LYS A 336 -10.36 11.81 -30.65
CA LYS A 336 -11.25 12.51 -31.60
C LYS A 336 -11.02 12.12 -33.07
N GLY A 337 -9.91 11.44 -33.40
CA GLY A 337 -9.59 11.00 -34.77
C GLY A 337 -8.58 9.86 -34.78
N SER A 338 -8.35 9.22 -35.93
CA SER A 338 -7.39 8.12 -36.08
C SER A 338 -5.94 8.56 -36.26
N GLN A 339 -5.66 9.87 -36.09
CA GLN A 339 -4.35 10.45 -36.29
C GLN A 339 -3.42 10.20 -35.10
N ILE A 340 -2.15 9.95 -35.41
CA ILE A 340 -1.08 9.86 -34.42
C ILE A 340 -0.79 11.29 -33.93
N SER A 341 -0.92 11.51 -32.63
CA SER A 341 -0.59 12.78 -31.99
C SER A 341 0.91 12.96 -31.80
N PHE A 342 1.57 11.92 -31.27
CA PHE A 342 3.01 11.89 -31.08
C PHE A 342 3.48 10.44 -30.90
N ILE A 343 4.78 10.25 -31.05
CA ILE A 343 5.45 8.95 -30.95
C ILE A 343 6.58 9.10 -29.94
N LEU A 344 6.65 8.19 -28.97
CA LEU A 344 7.75 8.08 -28.05
C LEU A 344 8.68 6.97 -28.51
N SER A 345 9.84 7.36 -29.04
CA SER A 345 10.92 6.45 -29.39
C SER A 345 11.89 6.33 -28.22
N SER A 346 11.89 5.18 -27.57
CA SER A 346 12.86 4.83 -26.54
C SER A 346 13.98 3.93 -27.10
N SER A 347 14.19 3.92 -28.42
CA SER A 347 15.18 3.04 -29.04
C SER A 347 16.60 3.61 -28.87
N ALA A 348 17.32 3.16 -27.85
CA ALA A 348 18.77 3.09 -27.92
C ALA A 348 19.09 1.84 -28.76
N GLY A 349 19.55 2.04 -30.00
CA GLY A 349 19.88 0.96 -30.93
C GLY A 349 20.79 -0.08 -30.29
N GLY A 350 20.37 -1.33 -30.29
CA GLY A 350 21.14 -2.45 -29.75
C GLY A 350 20.23 -3.61 -29.38
N GLY A 351 20.20 -4.64 -30.21
CA GLY A 351 19.51 -5.89 -29.94
C GLY A 351 20.20 -6.65 -28.80
N GLY A 352 19.50 -6.83 -27.68
CA GLY A 352 20.02 -7.59 -26.55
C GLY A 352 19.19 -7.38 -25.27
N ASN A 353 18.63 -8.49 -24.76
CA ASN A 353 17.94 -8.72 -23.48
C ASN A 353 16.78 -7.77 -23.07
N LYS A 354 15.93 -8.25 -22.16
CA LYS A 354 14.70 -7.57 -21.69
C LYS A 354 15.04 -6.26 -20.97
N LYS A 355 15.21 -5.18 -21.72
CA LYS A 355 15.44 -3.82 -21.20
C LYS A 355 14.18 -3.31 -20.49
N LEU A 356 14.33 -2.56 -19.40
CA LEU A 356 13.23 -1.87 -18.74
C LEU A 356 13.37 -0.35 -18.96
N VAL A 357 12.25 0.32 -19.18
CA VAL A 357 12.17 1.77 -19.33
C VAL A 357 11.14 2.32 -18.34
N ALA A 358 11.53 3.36 -17.60
CA ALA A 358 10.62 4.18 -16.83
C ALA A 358 10.35 5.49 -17.60
N TYR A 359 9.08 5.87 -17.72
CA TYR A 359 8.69 7.14 -18.29
C TYR A 359 8.15 8.04 -17.18
N ILE A 360 8.69 9.25 -17.09
CA ILE A 360 8.25 10.29 -16.17
C ILE A 360 7.68 11.42 -17.03
N PHE A 361 6.38 11.61 -16.95
CA PHE A 361 5.69 12.65 -17.69
C PHE A 361 5.59 13.90 -16.83
N HIS A 362 5.93 15.05 -17.38
CA HIS A 362 5.69 16.30 -16.69
C HIS A 362 4.18 16.53 -16.50
N PRO A 363 3.73 17.02 -15.34
CA PRO A 363 2.31 17.20 -15.05
C PRO A 363 1.62 18.20 -16.01
N TYR A 364 2.31 19.27 -16.42
CA TYR A 364 1.72 20.34 -17.24
C TYR A 364 2.55 20.80 -18.44
N GLU A 365 3.82 20.42 -18.52
CA GLU A 365 4.69 20.85 -19.63
C GLU A 365 4.74 19.75 -20.69
N PRO A 366 4.98 20.11 -21.97
CA PRO A 366 5.15 19.14 -23.04
C PRO A 366 6.52 18.44 -22.99
N PHE A 367 6.86 17.90 -21.81
CA PHE A 367 8.15 17.36 -21.46
C PHE A 367 8.00 15.97 -20.85
N ILE A 368 8.80 15.03 -21.33
CA ILE A 368 8.79 13.65 -20.88
C ILE A 368 10.24 13.19 -20.74
N ILE A 369 10.53 12.50 -19.65
CA ILE A 369 11.82 11.86 -19.41
C ILE A 369 11.64 10.36 -19.56
N SER A 370 12.49 9.71 -20.36
CA SER A 370 12.57 8.25 -20.38
C SER A 370 13.92 7.80 -19.82
N ILE A 371 13.88 6.93 -18.83
CA ILE A 371 15.08 6.39 -18.16
C ILE A 371 15.14 4.91 -18.48
N GLN A 372 16.24 4.49 -19.12
CA GLN A 372 16.49 3.10 -19.46
C GLN A 372 17.66 2.58 -18.64
N LYS A 373 17.53 1.35 -18.15
CA LYS A 373 18.67 0.63 -17.60
C LYS A 373 19.22 -0.32 -18.66
N ILE A 374 20.44 -0.06 -19.11
CA ILE A 374 21.18 -0.90 -20.05
C ILE A 374 22.34 -1.50 -19.27
N ASP A 375 22.25 -2.80 -18.99
CA ASP A 375 23.19 -3.53 -18.13
C ASP A 375 23.38 -2.86 -16.76
N SER A 376 24.51 -2.17 -16.54
CA SER A 376 24.84 -1.40 -15.34
C SER A 376 24.51 0.08 -15.44
N ASP A 377 24.33 0.61 -16.64
CA ASP A 377 24.28 2.05 -16.90
C ASP A 377 22.85 2.55 -17.11
N TYR A 378 22.64 3.82 -16.78
CA TYR A 378 21.37 4.49 -16.98
C TYR A 378 21.48 5.48 -18.14
N VAL A 379 20.66 5.26 -19.18
CA VAL A 379 20.52 6.20 -20.29
C VAL A 379 19.23 6.99 -20.09
N VAL A 380 19.36 8.31 -20.06
CA VAL A 380 18.22 9.23 -19.90
C VAL A 380 18.01 9.96 -21.22
N HIS A 381 16.78 9.92 -21.73
CA HIS A 381 16.37 10.73 -22.87
C HIS A 381 15.32 11.75 -22.44
N PHE A 382 15.48 12.95 -22.99
CA PHE A 382 14.59 14.08 -22.79
C PHE A 382 13.77 14.31 -24.05
N HIS A 383 12.45 14.20 -23.93
CA HIS A 383 11.51 14.34 -25.03
C HIS A 383 10.74 15.63 -24.86
N PHE A 384 10.77 16.48 -25.89
CA PHE A 384 10.01 17.72 -25.93
C PHE A 384 9.02 17.67 -27.08
N ARG A 385 7.74 17.86 -26.76
CA ARG A 385 6.71 18.02 -27.79
C ARG A 385 6.62 19.50 -28.16
N LYS A 386 7.01 19.85 -29.38
CA LYS A 386 6.76 21.20 -29.93
C LYS A 386 5.25 21.36 -30.12
N SER A 387 4.64 22.29 -29.38
CA SER A 387 3.32 22.83 -29.73
C SER A 387 3.50 23.78 -30.90
N PHE A 388 2.90 23.47 -32.05
CA PHE A 388 2.71 24.43 -33.12
C PHE A 388 1.38 25.16 -32.91
#